data_AF-A0A0B2UHE0-F1
#
_entry.id   AF-A0A0B2UHE0-F1
#
_cell.length_a   1.000
_cell.length_b   1.000
_cell.length_c   1.000
_cell.angle_alpha   90.00
_cell.angle_beta   90.00
_cell.angle_gamma   90.00
#
_symmetry.space_group_name_H-M   'P 1'
#
loop_
_entity.id
_entity.type
_entity.pdbx_description
1 polymer ?
#
loop_
_entity_poly.entity_id
_entity_poly.type
_entity_poly.pdbx_seq_one_letter_code
_entity_poly.pdbx_strand_id
1 'polypeptide(L)'
;MKNTKTEKRRKDKSDRATVDKVLDKRTMNILDKIQDRGKLANLRGSLCTGKEANVYLAMASTDLQSKFINNRFEENKCQNAIMRSEEMIAVAVKIFKTSIMPFKDRERYIRSEKRFQKFCTSNPRKLVKVWAEKEARNLKRLNAAGIPSPRPMYLRSNVLVMSLIGEYDCVAPRLRDAKIEDVGECYMQCIGIIKEMYCKARLVHADLSEYNLLYYKGVVNVIDVGQSVEIDHENAQRFLIMDISNVNVFFEKKGVLVASVNDVFEDVTGMKIPVCMEGMEIVSDVFIPSRVSEVRNKEDFEIFGREVSGDAMSIEESEHSDESEEFSSEMKENNEGESTKNAYEEKKKRKSEVKEFNRLRRASRISNKEKKKIFKKYVGKNHKKR
;
A
#
# COMPACT_ATOMS: atom_id res chain seq x y z
N MET A 1 -30.11 16.93 44.21
CA MET A 1 -29.40 17.10 42.92
C MET A 1 -27.90 17.05 43.16
N LYS A 2 -27.23 16.22 42.36
CA LYS A 2 -25.79 15.98 42.17
C LYS A 2 -24.84 17.14 42.46
N ASN A 3 -23.70 16.80 43.09
CA ASN A 3 -22.39 17.30 42.64
C ASN A 3 -21.25 16.39 43.12
N THR A 4 -21.16 15.17 42.60
CA THR A 4 -19.94 14.36 42.70
C THR A 4 -18.96 14.85 41.63
N LYS A 5 -17.96 15.64 42.04
CA LYS A 5 -16.80 15.98 41.22
C LYS A 5 -16.19 14.67 40.67
N THR A 6 -16.14 14.51 39.35
CA THR A 6 -15.38 13.43 38.72
C THR A 6 -13.92 13.53 39.11
N GLU A 7 -13.45 12.61 39.96
CA GLU A 7 -12.04 12.50 40.31
C GLU A 7 -11.19 12.34 39.04
N LYS A 8 -10.18 13.19 38.89
CA LYS A 8 -9.20 13.09 37.80
C LYS A 8 -8.39 11.81 38.01
N ARG A 9 -8.76 10.75 37.28
CA ARG A 9 -8.06 9.46 37.25
C ARG A 9 -6.56 9.68 37.00
N ARG A 10 -5.74 9.37 38.01
CA ARG A 10 -4.27 9.50 37.96
C ARG A 10 -3.74 8.38 37.07
N LYS A 11 -2.96 8.72 36.04
CA LYS A 11 -2.37 7.74 35.11
C LYS A 11 -1.26 7.00 35.83
N ASP A 12 -1.30 5.67 35.84
CA ASP A 12 -0.32 4.83 36.52
C ASP A 12 0.55 4.03 35.53
N LYS A 13 1.71 3.52 35.95
CA LYS A 13 2.60 2.68 35.11
C LYS A 13 1.91 1.40 34.65
N SER A 14 1.00 0.87 35.48
CA SER A 14 0.13 -0.27 35.17
C SER A 14 -0.77 -0.04 33.95
N ASP A 15 -1.18 1.22 33.66
CA ASP A 15 -1.97 1.56 32.46
C ASP A 15 -1.21 1.30 31.14
N ARG A 16 0.12 1.14 31.20
CA ARG A 16 0.99 0.88 30.05
C ARG A 16 1.51 -0.55 29.99
N ALA A 17 1.19 -1.39 30.96
CA ALA A 17 1.55 -2.81 30.91
C ALA A 17 0.83 -3.46 29.72
N THR A 18 1.53 -4.33 29.01
CA THR A 18 0.96 -5.07 27.87
C THR A 18 0.84 -6.54 28.28
N VAL A 19 -0.39 -7.06 28.29
CA VAL A 19 -0.60 -8.52 28.27
C VAL A 19 -0.23 -9.01 26.87
N ASP A 20 0.45 -10.16 26.77
CA ASP A 20 0.97 -10.71 25.51
C ASP A 20 1.88 -9.79 24.67
N LYS A 21 2.50 -8.76 25.28
CA LYS A 21 3.36 -7.76 24.60
C LYS A 21 2.64 -6.86 23.57
N VAL A 22 1.33 -7.03 23.33
CA VAL A 22 0.53 -6.26 22.35
C VAL A 22 -0.73 -5.62 22.95
N LEU A 23 -1.30 -6.17 24.03
CA LEU A 23 -2.58 -5.75 24.59
C LEU A 23 -2.37 -4.65 25.64
N ASP A 24 -2.10 -3.42 25.19
CA ASP A 24 -2.16 -2.26 26.09
C ASP A 24 -3.61 -1.88 26.39
N LYS A 25 -3.84 -1.13 27.48
CA LYS A 25 -5.18 -0.67 27.88
C LYS A 25 -5.95 0.00 26.74
N ARG A 26 -5.25 0.68 25.81
CA ARG A 26 -5.89 1.35 24.68
C ARG A 26 -6.38 0.36 23.63
N THR A 27 -5.59 -0.67 23.34
CA THR A 27 -5.95 -1.76 22.43
C THR A 27 -7.12 -2.55 23.01
N MET A 28 -7.10 -2.88 24.30
CA MET A 28 -8.24 -3.51 24.99
C MET A 28 -9.52 -2.69 24.85
N ASN A 29 -9.46 -1.37 25.13
CA ASN A 29 -10.61 -0.48 24.91
C ASN A 29 -11.12 -0.44 23.46
N ILE A 30 -10.30 -0.80 22.45
CA ILE A 30 -10.76 -0.92 21.06
C ILE A 30 -11.51 -2.24 20.88
N LEU A 31 -10.97 -3.34 21.39
CA LEU A 31 -11.57 -4.68 21.32
C LEU A 31 -12.88 -4.74 22.09
N ASP A 32 -12.90 -4.26 23.34
CA ASP A 32 -14.09 -4.20 24.20
C ASP A 32 -15.22 -3.46 23.49
N LYS A 33 -14.92 -2.32 22.86
CA LYS A 33 -15.94 -1.55 22.11
C LYS A 33 -16.51 -2.26 20.90
N ILE A 34 -15.81 -3.23 20.33
CA ILE A 34 -16.31 -4.02 19.20
C ILE A 34 -17.14 -5.19 19.75
N GLN A 35 -16.68 -5.80 20.84
CA GLN A 35 -17.38 -6.88 21.54
C GLN A 35 -18.69 -6.40 22.19
N ASP A 36 -18.70 -5.23 22.84
CA ASP A 36 -19.89 -4.59 23.43
C ASP A 36 -20.99 -4.31 22.38
N ARG A 37 -20.62 -4.20 21.10
CA ARG A 37 -21.57 -4.02 19.98
C ARG A 37 -22.05 -5.36 19.41
N GLY A 38 -21.63 -6.48 19.99
CA GLY A 38 -21.90 -7.81 19.46
C GLY A 38 -21.22 -8.11 18.13
N LYS A 39 -20.18 -7.36 17.72
CA LYS A 39 -19.55 -7.52 16.39
C LYS A 39 -18.27 -8.33 16.37
N LEU A 40 -17.73 -8.68 17.54
CA LEU A 40 -16.54 -9.50 17.71
C LEU A 40 -16.76 -10.40 18.93
N ALA A 41 -16.51 -11.69 18.77
CA ALA A 41 -16.66 -12.70 19.79
C ALA A 41 -15.49 -13.70 19.73
N ASN A 42 -15.32 -14.49 20.80
CA ASN A 42 -14.39 -15.62 20.85
C ASN A 42 -12.97 -15.28 20.40
N LEU A 43 -12.39 -14.17 20.88
CA LEU A 43 -10.98 -13.85 20.67
C LEU A 43 -10.12 -14.90 21.40
N ARG A 44 -9.76 -15.97 20.70
CA ARG A 44 -8.97 -17.10 21.19
C ARG A 44 -7.49 -16.84 20.95
N GLY A 45 -6.65 -17.57 21.70
CA GLY A 45 -5.21 -17.39 21.88
C GLY A 45 -4.39 -17.06 20.62
N SER A 46 -3.17 -16.57 20.82
CA SER A 46 -2.35 -16.09 19.71
C SER A 46 -2.00 -17.24 18.74
N LEU A 47 -2.50 -17.15 17.51
CA LEU A 47 -2.14 -18.04 16.40
C LEU A 47 -0.65 -17.91 16.06
N CYS A 48 -0.14 -16.67 16.11
CA CYS A 48 1.25 -16.39 15.84
C CYS A 48 1.69 -15.14 16.59
N THR A 49 2.81 -15.23 17.29
CA THR A 49 3.52 -14.08 17.86
C THR A 49 4.69 -13.71 16.97
N GLY A 50 4.55 -12.64 16.19
CA GLY A 50 5.60 -12.12 15.32
C GLY A 50 6.47 -11.07 16.00
N LYS A 51 7.51 -10.60 15.30
CA LYS A 51 8.36 -9.49 15.77
C LYS A 51 7.56 -8.19 15.92
N GLU A 52 6.61 -7.94 15.03
CA GLU A 52 5.92 -6.64 14.91
C GLU A 52 4.45 -6.67 15.33
N ALA A 53 3.81 -7.84 15.28
CA ALA A 53 2.41 -8.02 15.63
C ALA A 53 2.16 -9.41 16.19
N ASN A 54 1.06 -9.57 16.92
CA ASN A 54 0.50 -10.88 17.22
C ASN A 54 -0.81 -11.03 16.44
N VAL A 55 -1.09 -12.25 15.99
CA VAL A 55 -2.34 -12.62 15.31
C VAL A 55 -3.15 -13.50 16.24
N TYR A 56 -4.45 -13.24 16.33
CA TYR A 56 -5.43 -13.96 17.15
C TYR A 56 -6.56 -14.48 16.27
N LEU A 57 -7.17 -15.59 16.67
CA LEU A 57 -8.38 -16.12 16.04
C LEU A 57 -9.60 -15.51 16.72
N ALA A 58 -10.60 -15.06 15.94
CA ALA A 58 -11.86 -14.58 16.48
C ALA A 58 -13.03 -14.89 15.55
N MET A 59 -14.25 -14.63 16.05
CA MET A 59 -15.46 -14.56 15.25
C MET A 59 -15.87 -13.10 15.10
N ALA A 60 -16.16 -12.64 13.89
CA ALA A 60 -16.61 -11.28 13.66
C ALA A 60 -17.84 -11.23 12.76
N SER A 61 -18.70 -10.24 13.01
CA SER A 61 -19.86 -9.97 12.16
C SER A 61 -19.42 -9.56 10.76
N THR A 62 -20.11 -10.08 9.74
CA THR A 62 -19.95 -9.64 8.34
C THR A 62 -20.22 -8.14 8.15
N ASP A 63 -21.01 -7.53 9.03
CA ASP A 63 -21.36 -6.11 9.03
C ASP A 63 -20.31 -5.21 9.75
N LEU A 64 -19.20 -5.78 10.21
CA LEU A 64 -18.16 -5.04 10.91
C LEU A 64 -17.53 -4.02 9.96
N GLN A 65 -17.59 -2.74 10.32
CA GLN A 65 -17.13 -1.63 9.50
C GLN A 65 -16.29 -0.64 10.29
N SER A 66 -15.34 -0.01 9.60
CA SER A 66 -14.46 1.01 10.16
C SER A 66 -14.44 2.23 9.23
N LYS A 67 -14.03 3.40 9.74
CA LYS A 67 -13.84 4.59 8.89
C LYS A 67 -12.83 4.39 7.75
N PHE A 68 -11.93 3.41 7.90
CA PHE A 68 -10.88 3.09 6.93
C PHE A 68 -11.31 1.98 5.96
N ILE A 69 -12.17 1.07 6.42
CA ILE A 69 -12.69 -0.05 5.64
C ILE A 69 -14.21 -0.03 5.74
N ASN A 70 -14.83 0.48 4.68
CA ASN A 70 -16.25 0.34 4.47
C ASN A 70 -16.45 -1.01 3.80
N ASN A 71 -16.91 -2.02 4.55
CA ASN A 71 -17.44 -3.25 3.96
C ASN A 71 -18.78 -2.93 3.29
N ARG A 72 -18.75 -2.24 2.15
CA ARG A 72 -19.76 -2.47 1.13
C ARG A 72 -19.28 -3.71 0.39
N PHE A 73 -19.71 -4.88 0.87
CA PHE A 73 -19.72 -6.06 0.01
C PHE A 73 -20.43 -5.66 -1.29
N GLU A 74 -19.82 -6.03 -2.41
CA GLU A 74 -20.16 -5.56 -3.76
C GLU A 74 -21.67 -5.53 -4.03
N GLU A 75 -22.16 -4.37 -4.48
CA GLU A 75 -23.55 -4.16 -4.96
C GLU A 75 -23.84 -4.86 -6.30
N ASN A 76 -23.00 -5.78 -6.79
CA ASN A 76 -23.09 -6.30 -8.17
C ASN A 76 -23.15 -7.83 -8.33
N LYS A 77 -23.74 -8.57 -7.39
CA LYS A 77 -24.33 -9.88 -7.69
C LYS A 77 -25.63 -10.11 -6.92
N CYS A 78 -26.71 -10.19 -7.69
CA CYS A 78 -28.02 -10.79 -7.37
C CYS A 78 -28.99 -9.97 -6.52
N GLN A 79 -30.09 -9.62 -7.18
CA GLN A 79 -31.41 -9.23 -6.70
C GLN A 79 -32.10 -10.27 -5.79
N ASN A 80 -31.40 -10.85 -4.82
CA ASN A 80 -32.04 -11.64 -3.75
C ASN A 80 -31.74 -10.98 -2.40
N ALA A 81 -32.48 -9.91 -2.15
CA ALA A 81 -32.65 -9.30 -0.83
C ALA A 81 -33.49 -10.21 0.07
N ILE A 82 -32.98 -11.40 0.39
CA ILE A 82 -33.61 -12.31 1.33
C ILE A 82 -32.56 -12.71 2.36
N MET A 83 -32.81 -12.30 3.61
CA MET A 83 -32.10 -12.69 4.84
C MET A 83 -30.68 -12.12 5.02
N ARG A 84 -30.59 -10.86 5.50
CA ARG A 84 -29.41 -10.38 6.25
C ARG A 84 -29.46 -10.93 7.68
N SER A 85 -29.21 -12.21 7.88
CA SER A 85 -28.82 -12.68 9.21
C SER A 85 -27.41 -12.15 9.50
N GLU A 86 -27.21 -11.51 10.65
CA GLU A 86 -25.90 -11.10 11.15
C GLU A 86 -25.06 -12.36 11.43
N GLU A 87 -24.45 -12.91 10.39
CA GLU A 87 -23.63 -14.11 10.51
C GLU A 87 -22.23 -13.73 11.04
N MET A 88 -21.78 -14.51 12.02
CA MET A 88 -20.44 -14.43 12.58
C MET A 88 -19.52 -15.34 11.77
N ILE A 89 -18.47 -14.78 11.18
CA ILE A 89 -17.47 -15.54 10.42
C ILE A 89 -16.14 -15.59 11.16
N ALA A 90 -15.36 -16.64 10.90
CA ALA A 90 -14.01 -16.78 11.44
C ALA A 90 -13.06 -15.73 10.81
N VAL A 91 -12.30 -15.03 11.65
CA VAL A 91 -11.40 -13.96 11.24
C VAL A 91 -10.06 -14.04 11.96
N ALA A 92 -9.03 -13.48 11.32
CA ALA A 92 -7.74 -13.22 11.93
C ALA A 92 -7.67 -11.76 12.42
N VAL A 93 -7.30 -11.57 13.68
CA VAL A 93 -7.12 -10.26 14.32
C VAL A 93 -5.63 -10.01 14.53
N LYS A 94 -5.02 -9.19 13.67
CA LYS A 94 -3.62 -8.76 13.78
C LYS A 94 -3.53 -7.50 14.63
N ILE A 95 -2.80 -7.60 15.74
CA ILE A 95 -2.56 -6.52 16.69
C ILE A 95 -1.08 -6.15 16.65
N PHE A 96 -0.79 -4.93 16.19
CA PHE A 96 0.58 -4.43 16.06
C PHE A 96 1.11 -3.94 17.41
N LYS A 97 2.38 -4.25 17.70
CA LYS A 97 3.10 -3.88 18.93
C LYS A 97 3.34 -2.37 18.98
N THR A 98 2.84 -1.70 20.01
CA THR A 98 2.90 -0.23 20.12
C THR A 98 4.12 0.31 20.85
N SER A 99 4.76 -0.50 21.70
CA SER A 99 5.73 -0.05 22.71
C SER A 99 7.07 -0.79 22.64
N ILE A 100 7.17 -1.85 21.84
CA ILE A 100 8.39 -2.67 21.68
C ILE A 100 8.64 -2.79 20.18
N MET A 101 9.48 -1.90 19.68
CA MET A 101 9.82 -1.80 18.26
C MET A 101 11.35 -1.90 18.09
N PRO A 102 11.98 -3.04 18.41
CA PRO A 102 13.43 -3.18 18.30
C PRO A 102 13.82 -3.42 16.83
N PHE A 103 13.79 -2.41 15.97
CA PHE A 103 14.37 -2.53 14.62
C PHE A 103 14.96 -1.21 14.13
N LYS A 104 16.28 -1.22 13.90
CA LYS A 104 17.08 -0.15 13.31
C LYS A 104 16.92 -0.04 11.78
N ASP A 105 16.32 -1.04 11.14
CA ASP A 105 16.37 -1.19 9.67
C ASP A 105 15.03 -0.88 8.96
N ARG A 106 14.07 -0.27 9.67
CA ARG A 106 12.76 0.09 9.08
C ARG A 106 12.83 1.22 8.08
N GLU A 107 13.87 2.04 8.18
CA GLU A 107 14.07 3.19 7.32
C GLU A 107 14.11 2.78 5.85
N ARG A 108 14.66 1.59 5.54
CA ARG A 108 14.77 1.06 4.18
C ARG A 108 13.44 0.81 3.46
N TYR A 109 12.35 0.64 4.21
CA TYR A 109 11.01 0.37 3.67
C TYR A 109 10.08 1.59 3.71
N ILE A 110 10.55 2.70 4.31
CA ILE A 110 9.75 3.89 4.63
C ILE A 110 10.31 5.13 3.92
N ARG A 111 11.64 5.28 3.86
CA ARG A 111 12.33 6.55 3.58
C ARG A 111 11.96 7.17 2.24
N SER A 112 11.88 6.36 1.19
CA SER A 112 11.49 6.82 -0.16
C SER A 112 9.98 6.73 -0.41
N GLU A 113 9.19 6.27 0.56
CA GLU A 113 7.76 6.08 0.40
C GLU A 113 6.99 7.40 0.62
N LYS A 114 6.38 7.94 -0.45
CA LYS A 114 5.59 9.20 -0.44
C LYS A 114 4.57 9.28 0.69
N ARG A 115 4.00 8.14 1.09
CA ARG A 115 2.97 8.01 2.13
C ARG A 115 3.52 8.29 3.54
N PHE A 116 4.82 8.08 3.76
CA PHE A 116 5.48 8.24 5.06
C PHE A 116 6.32 9.51 5.16
N GLN A 117 6.66 10.16 4.04
CA GLN A 117 7.38 11.45 4.03
C GLN A 117 6.71 12.53 4.90
N LYS A 118 5.38 12.49 5.05
CA LYS A 118 4.61 13.42 5.92
C LYS A 118 4.50 12.96 7.38
N PHE A 119 4.91 11.74 7.69
CA PHE A 119 4.70 11.05 8.97
C PHE A 119 6.02 10.56 9.60
N CYS A 120 7.10 11.33 9.48
CA CYS A 120 8.25 11.20 10.37
C CYS A 120 7.84 11.67 11.77
N THR A 121 7.31 10.76 12.59
CA THR A 121 6.97 11.10 13.98
C THR A 121 7.79 10.26 14.93
N SER A 122 8.45 10.94 15.88
CA SER A 122 9.09 10.38 17.07
C SER A 122 8.12 9.60 17.99
N ASN A 123 6.84 9.46 17.61
CA ASN A 123 5.80 8.78 18.38
C ASN A 123 5.52 7.38 17.80
N PRO A 124 5.96 6.30 18.46
CA PRO A 124 5.80 4.92 17.99
C PRO A 124 4.34 4.55 17.68
N ARG A 125 3.37 5.10 18.43
CA ARG A 125 1.95 4.78 18.22
C ARG A 125 1.38 5.38 16.95
N LYS A 126 1.83 6.57 16.56
CA LYS A 126 1.42 7.18 15.28
C LYS A 126 2.02 6.40 14.13
N LEU A 127 3.28 5.99 14.25
CA LEU A 127 3.96 5.17 13.26
C LEU A 127 3.26 3.82 13.07
N VAL A 128 3.02 3.07 14.15
CA VAL A 128 2.31 1.77 14.11
C VAL A 128 0.93 1.89 13.46
N LYS A 129 0.22 3.01 13.68
CA LYS A 129 -1.04 3.26 12.99
C LYS A 129 -0.84 3.37 11.46
N VAL A 130 0.14 4.13 10.99
CA VAL A 130 0.42 4.28 9.55
C VAL A 130 0.86 2.95 8.93
N TRP A 131 1.60 2.14 9.68
CA TRP A 131 1.97 0.78 9.31
C TRP A 131 0.76 -0.14 9.12
N ALA A 132 -0.15 -0.17 10.09
CA ALA A 132 -1.39 -0.94 9.97
C ALA A 132 -2.26 -0.45 8.79
N GLU A 133 -2.27 0.87 8.53
CA GLU A 133 -2.91 1.46 7.34
C GLU A 133 -2.19 1.11 6.03
N LYS A 134 -0.87 0.93 6.04
CA LYS A 134 -0.09 0.45 4.88
C LYS A 134 -0.47 -1.00 4.56
N GLU A 135 -0.39 -1.89 5.54
CA GLU A 135 -0.72 -3.32 5.35
C GLU A 135 -2.16 -3.51 4.85
N ALA A 136 -3.14 -2.84 5.47
CA ALA A 136 -4.53 -2.93 5.03
C ALA A 136 -4.75 -2.41 3.60
N ARG A 137 -3.97 -1.41 3.13
CA ARG A 137 -4.04 -0.91 1.75
C ARG A 137 -3.37 -1.87 0.77
N ASN A 138 -2.24 -2.43 1.15
CA ASN A 138 -1.52 -3.40 0.33
C ASN A 138 -2.37 -4.66 0.14
N LEU A 139 -2.99 -5.19 1.20
CA LEU A 139 -3.95 -6.31 1.09
C LEU A 139 -5.12 -5.98 0.13
N LYS A 140 -5.72 -4.78 0.24
CA LYS A 140 -6.76 -4.35 -0.72
C LYS A 140 -6.27 -4.33 -2.16
N ARG A 141 -5.02 -3.92 -2.41
CA ARG A 141 -4.41 -3.92 -3.76
C ARG A 141 -4.23 -5.35 -4.27
N LEU A 142 -3.76 -6.26 -3.42
CA LEU A 142 -3.62 -7.68 -3.76
C LEU A 142 -4.98 -8.29 -4.10
N ASN A 143 -5.99 -8.10 -3.24
CA ASN A 143 -7.34 -8.61 -3.51
C ASN A 143 -7.94 -8.03 -4.80
N ALA A 144 -7.71 -6.75 -5.09
CA ALA A 144 -8.18 -6.13 -6.34
C ALA A 144 -7.45 -6.66 -7.59
N ALA A 145 -6.21 -7.12 -7.44
CA ALA A 145 -5.43 -7.75 -8.50
C ALA A 145 -5.78 -9.24 -8.70
N GLY A 146 -6.62 -9.83 -7.84
CA GLY A 146 -6.97 -11.25 -7.87
C GLY A 146 -5.97 -12.15 -7.12
N ILE A 147 -4.99 -11.58 -6.43
CA ILE A 147 -3.93 -12.32 -5.75
C ILE A 147 -4.46 -12.91 -4.43
N PRO A 148 -4.35 -14.24 -4.21
CA PRO A 148 -4.83 -14.88 -2.99
C PRO A 148 -4.14 -14.31 -1.75
N SER A 149 -4.92 -13.65 -0.91
CA SER A 149 -4.44 -12.96 0.29
C SER A 149 -5.61 -12.64 1.24
N PRO A 150 -5.38 -12.46 2.56
CA PRO A 150 -6.44 -12.13 3.50
C PRO A 150 -7.18 -10.84 3.14
N ARG A 151 -8.52 -10.91 3.05
CA ARG A 151 -9.36 -9.74 2.79
C ARG A 151 -9.46 -8.87 4.05
N PRO A 152 -9.03 -7.60 4.03
CA PRO A 152 -9.09 -6.76 5.21
C PRO A 152 -10.52 -6.26 5.43
N MET A 153 -11.06 -6.50 6.62
CA MET A 153 -12.46 -6.22 6.97
C MET A 153 -12.61 -4.98 7.85
N TYR A 154 -11.72 -4.80 8.82
CA TYR A 154 -11.79 -3.68 9.75
C TYR A 154 -10.39 -3.24 10.17
N LEU A 155 -10.15 -1.93 10.16
CA LEU A 155 -8.92 -1.35 10.70
C LEU A 155 -9.24 -0.23 11.67
N ARG A 156 -8.66 -0.28 12.87
CA ARG A 156 -8.67 0.85 13.81
C ARG A 156 -7.38 0.91 14.62
N SER A 157 -6.65 2.01 14.45
CA SER A 157 -5.38 2.25 15.15
C SER A 157 -4.37 1.15 14.81
N ASN A 158 -4.11 0.22 15.72
CA ASN A 158 -3.15 -0.87 15.64
C ASN A 158 -3.82 -2.25 15.63
N VAL A 159 -5.13 -2.30 15.35
CA VAL A 159 -5.92 -3.55 15.26
C VAL A 159 -6.47 -3.65 13.84
N LEU A 160 -6.03 -4.70 13.12
CA LEU A 160 -6.48 -5.07 11.79
C LEU A 160 -7.22 -6.41 11.88
N VAL A 161 -8.47 -6.44 11.45
CA VAL A 161 -9.27 -7.66 11.30
C VAL A 161 -9.34 -7.99 9.81
N MET A 162 -9.03 -9.23 9.46
CA MET A 162 -9.02 -9.73 8.09
C MET A 162 -9.61 -11.14 8.02
N SER A 163 -9.98 -11.59 6.81
CA SER A 163 -10.46 -12.95 6.61
C SER A 163 -9.43 -13.97 7.08
N LEU A 164 -9.91 -15.06 7.70
CA LEU A 164 -9.06 -16.19 8.01
C LEU A 164 -8.73 -16.96 6.72
N ILE A 165 -7.49 -17.42 6.57
CA ILE A 165 -7.13 -18.41 5.55
C ILE A 165 -7.14 -19.77 6.23
N GLY A 166 -8.04 -20.65 5.79
CA GLY A 166 -8.37 -21.88 6.48
C GLY A 166 -9.77 -21.86 7.08
N GLU A 167 -10.03 -22.78 8.00
CA GLU A 167 -11.28 -22.92 8.74
C GLU A 167 -11.05 -22.62 10.23
N TYR A 168 -12.11 -22.41 11.02
CA TYR A 168 -11.99 -22.05 12.44
C TYR A 168 -11.21 -23.09 13.25
N ASP A 169 -11.35 -24.37 12.89
CA ASP A 169 -10.68 -25.48 13.56
C ASP A 169 -9.36 -25.89 12.89
N CYS A 170 -9.12 -25.45 11.64
CA CYS A 170 -7.93 -25.80 10.87
C CYS A 170 -7.41 -24.58 10.10
N VAL A 171 -6.56 -23.79 10.76
CA VAL A 171 -5.90 -22.63 10.14
C VAL A 171 -4.85 -23.11 9.14
N ALA A 172 -4.74 -22.41 8.01
CA ALA A 172 -3.77 -22.74 6.99
C ALA A 172 -2.32 -22.71 7.53
N PRO A 173 -1.54 -23.78 7.33
CA PRO A 173 -0.13 -23.78 7.69
C PRO A 173 0.67 -22.84 6.79
N ARG A 174 1.83 -22.39 7.30
CA ARG A 174 2.84 -21.74 6.48
C ARG A 174 3.39 -22.73 5.46
N LEU A 175 3.83 -22.23 4.31
CA LEU A 175 4.37 -23.06 3.23
C LEU A 175 5.56 -23.91 3.71
N ARG A 176 6.38 -23.36 4.61
CA ARG A 176 7.45 -24.10 5.31
C ARG A 176 6.98 -25.40 5.97
N ASP A 177 5.85 -25.32 6.67
CA ASP A 177 5.33 -26.36 7.56
C ASP A 177 4.23 -27.20 6.87
N ALA A 178 3.81 -26.78 5.67
CA ALA A 178 2.75 -27.41 4.91
C ALA A 178 3.23 -28.70 4.25
N LYS A 179 2.32 -29.68 4.18
CA LYS A 179 2.46 -30.84 3.30
C LYS A 179 1.94 -30.43 1.92
N ILE A 180 2.86 -30.33 0.96
CA ILE A 180 2.57 -29.91 -0.40
C ILE A 180 2.39 -31.19 -1.24
N GLU A 181 1.24 -31.33 -1.89
CA GLU A 181 0.94 -32.47 -2.76
C GLU A 181 1.69 -32.35 -4.09
N ASP A 182 1.55 -31.20 -4.75
CA ASP A 182 2.25 -30.86 -5.98
C ASP A 182 3.19 -29.67 -5.74
N VAL A 183 4.47 -29.99 -5.60
CA VAL A 183 5.52 -29.00 -5.32
C VAL A 183 5.82 -28.15 -6.56
N GLY A 184 5.68 -28.71 -7.76
CA GLY A 184 5.93 -28.00 -9.02
C GLY A 184 4.84 -26.96 -9.30
N GLU A 185 3.58 -27.35 -9.15
CA GLU A 185 2.44 -26.43 -9.24
C GLU A 185 2.53 -25.32 -8.18
N CYS A 186 2.93 -25.68 -6.96
CA CYS A 186 3.11 -24.70 -5.89
C CYS A 186 4.21 -23.67 -6.22
N TYR A 187 5.30 -24.10 -6.86
CA TYR A 187 6.37 -23.20 -7.33
C TYR A 187 5.84 -22.24 -8.40
N MET A 188 5.12 -22.76 -9.40
CA MET A 188 4.51 -21.93 -10.45
C MET A 188 3.54 -20.91 -9.89
N GLN A 189 2.72 -21.28 -8.89
CA GLN A 189 1.87 -20.33 -8.18
C GLN A 189 2.67 -19.24 -7.47
N CYS A 190 3.78 -19.57 -6.80
CA CYS A 190 4.63 -18.58 -6.15
C CYS A 190 5.24 -17.56 -7.14
N ILE A 191 5.75 -18.04 -8.28
CA ILE A 191 6.28 -17.16 -9.34
C ILE A 191 5.15 -16.31 -9.96
N GLY A 192 3.99 -16.91 -10.21
CA GLY A 192 2.80 -16.21 -10.69
C GLY A 192 2.37 -15.10 -9.72
N ILE A 193 2.40 -15.35 -8.42
CA ILE A 193 2.12 -14.34 -7.38
C ILE A 193 3.12 -13.18 -7.46
N ILE A 194 4.43 -13.45 -7.59
CA ILE A 194 5.45 -12.40 -7.71
C ILE A 194 5.15 -11.53 -8.95
N LYS A 195 4.87 -12.17 -10.08
CA LYS A 195 4.52 -11.49 -11.33
C LYS A 195 3.28 -10.63 -11.19
N GLU A 196 2.20 -11.17 -10.65
CA GLU A 196 0.95 -10.42 -10.46
C GLU A 196 1.10 -9.28 -9.44
N MET A 197 1.88 -9.48 -8.38
CA MET A 197 2.20 -8.42 -7.42
C MET A 197 2.89 -7.25 -8.12
N TYR A 198 3.86 -7.54 -8.98
CA TYR A 198 4.60 -6.51 -9.73
C TYR A 198 3.73 -5.85 -10.81
N CYS A 199 3.16 -6.63 -11.73
CA CYS A 199 2.47 -6.11 -12.91
C CYS A 199 1.10 -5.51 -12.59
N LYS A 200 0.29 -6.20 -11.78
CA LYS A 200 -1.10 -5.81 -11.51
C LYS A 200 -1.20 -4.97 -10.25
N ALA A 201 -0.62 -5.44 -9.15
CA ALA A 201 -0.72 -4.74 -7.87
C ALA A 201 0.27 -3.57 -7.75
N ARG A 202 1.28 -3.46 -8.63
CA ARG A 202 2.38 -2.46 -8.59
C ARG A 202 3.11 -2.44 -7.24
N LEU A 203 3.41 -3.62 -6.71
CA LEU A 203 4.09 -3.82 -5.43
C LEU A 203 5.18 -4.89 -5.55
N VAL A 204 6.24 -4.71 -4.78
CA VAL A 204 7.23 -5.75 -4.47
C VAL A 204 7.06 -6.14 -3.00
N HIS A 205 7.10 -7.43 -2.68
CA HIS A 205 6.83 -7.89 -1.31
C HIS A 205 7.94 -7.47 -0.34
N ALA A 206 9.20 -7.55 -0.78
CA ALA A 206 10.43 -7.12 -0.09
C ALA A 206 10.85 -7.93 1.14
N ASP A 207 10.21 -9.08 1.33
CA ASP A 207 10.50 -10.06 2.39
C ASP A 207 9.76 -11.39 2.09
N LEU A 208 9.58 -11.74 0.81
CA LEU A 208 8.85 -12.95 0.43
C LEU A 208 9.70 -14.19 0.72
N SER A 209 9.09 -15.15 1.40
CA SER A 209 9.71 -16.43 1.77
C SER A 209 8.64 -17.45 2.15
N GLU A 210 9.03 -18.69 2.39
CA GLU A 210 8.16 -19.78 2.85
C GLU A 210 7.47 -19.52 4.20
N TYR A 211 7.95 -18.52 4.95
CA TYR A 211 7.37 -18.09 6.23
C TYR A 211 6.18 -17.14 6.05
N ASN A 212 6.13 -16.41 4.93
CA ASN A 212 5.13 -15.38 4.61
C ASN A 212 4.12 -15.84 3.55
N LEU A 213 4.15 -17.13 3.22
CA LEU A 213 3.20 -17.81 2.36
C LEU A 213 2.43 -18.84 3.18
N LEU A 214 1.11 -18.87 3.04
CA LEU A 214 0.25 -19.91 3.58
C LEU A 214 -0.20 -20.85 2.47
N TYR A 215 -0.34 -22.13 2.76
CA TYR A 215 -0.82 -23.13 1.81
C TYR A 215 -2.12 -23.75 2.30
N TYR A 216 -3.19 -23.65 1.51
CA TYR A 216 -4.48 -24.19 1.88
C TYR A 216 -5.22 -24.73 0.66
N LYS A 217 -5.62 -26.01 0.70
CA LYS A 217 -6.39 -26.69 -0.36
C LYS A 217 -5.82 -26.45 -1.76
N GLY A 218 -4.50 -26.61 -1.92
CA GLY A 218 -3.82 -26.43 -3.21
C GLY A 218 -3.48 -24.98 -3.60
N VAL A 219 -3.86 -23.99 -2.80
CA VAL A 219 -3.69 -22.56 -3.11
C VAL A 219 -2.67 -21.89 -2.19
N VAL A 220 -1.70 -21.20 -2.79
CA VAL A 220 -0.73 -20.36 -2.08
C VAL A 220 -1.33 -18.98 -1.80
N ASN A 221 -1.30 -18.55 -0.55
CA ASN A 221 -1.83 -17.26 -0.09
C ASN A 221 -0.72 -16.39 0.50
N VAL A 222 -0.64 -15.13 0.06
CA VAL A 222 0.36 -14.16 0.54
C VAL A 222 -0.12 -13.48 1.82
N ILE A 223 0.74 -13.42 2.83
CA ILE A 223 0.50 -12.70 4.08
C ILE A 223 1.66 -11.74 4.40
N ASP A 224 1.46 -10.90 5.42
CA ASP A 224 2.48 -9.97 5.95
C ASP A 224 3.03 -8.93 4.97
N VAL A 225 2.15 -8.35 4.15
CA VAL A 225 2.47 -7.31 3.15
C VAL A 225 2.67 -5.90 3.75
N GLY A 226 3.06 -5.84 5.02
CA GLY A 226 3.35 -4.58 5.71
C GLY A 226 4.64 -3.92 5.25
N GLN A 227 5.64 -4.73 4.87
CA GLN A 227 6.94 -4.24 4.37
C GLN A 227 6.93 -3.94 2.87
N SER A 228 5.93 -4.40 2.13
CA SER A 228 5.88 -4.29 0.68
C SER A 228 6.01 -2.84 0.20
N VAL A 229 6.81 -2.65 -0.84
CA VAL A 229 7.15 -1.34 -1.42
C VAL A 229 6.52 -1.18 -2.79
N GLU A 230 6.34 0.07 -3.23
CA GLU A 230 5.93 0.37 -4.60
C GLU A 230 7.09 0.11 -5.57
N ILE A 231 6.79 -0.16 -6.84
CA ILE A 231 7.84 -0.47 -7.82
C ILE A 231 8.78 0.71 -8.12
N ASP A 232 8.32 1.95 -7.85
CA ASP A 232 9.13 3.17 -8.01
C ASP A 232 10.06 3.43 -6.80
N HIS A 233 10.13 2.50 -5.84
CA HIS A 233 10.99 2.62 -4.66
C HIS A 233 12.47 2.38 -5.05
N GLU A 234 13.40 3.17 -4.50
CA GLU A 234 14.84 3.11 -4.80
C GLU A 234 15.43 1.68 -4.74
N ASN A 235 14.97 0.88 -3.76
CA ASN A 235 15.40 -0.51 -3.58
C ASN A 235 14.43 -1.57 -4.16
N ALA A 236 13.44 -1.20 -4.99
CA ALA A 236 12.39 -2.12 -5.45
C ALA A 236 12.95 -3.33 -6.21
N GLN A 237 13.86 -3.11 -7.15
CA GLN A 237 14.48 -4.19 -7.93
C GLN A 237 15.29 -5.15 -7.05
N ARG A 238 16.12 -4.60 -6.15
CA ARG A 238 16.89 -5.38 -5.17
C ARG A 238 16.00 -6.29 -4.32
N PHE A 239 14.88 -5.75 -3.86
CA PHE A 239 13.90 -6.51 -3.10
C PHE A 239 13.22 -7.60 -3.94
N LEU A 240 12.93 -7.32 -5.20
CA LEU A 240 12.35 -8.30 -6.12
C LEU A 240 13.30 -9.47 -6.37
N ILE A 241 14.57 -9.19 -6.65
CA ILE A 241 15.61 -10.21 -6.85
C ILE A 241 15.74 -11.10 -5.60
N MET A 242 15.73 -10.49 -4.42
CA MET A 242 15.76 -11.22 -3.15
C MET A 242 14.52 -12.10 -2.94
N ASP A 243 13.33 -11.58 -3.26
CA ASP A 243 12.07 -12.33 -3.18
C ASP A 243 12.10 -13.56 -4.11
N ILE A 244 12.57 -13.40 -5.35
CA ILE A 244 12.73 -14.49 -6.33
C ILE A 244 13.74 -15.54 -5.84
N SER A 245 14.91 -15.09 -5.40
CA SER A 245 15.97 -15.96 -4.90
C SER A 245 15.51 -16.79 -3.69
N ASN A 246 14.83 -16.17 -2.72
CA ASN A 246 14.30 -16.87 -1.55
C ASN A 246 13.31 -17.99 -1.94
N VAL A 247 12.41 -17.71 -2.89
CA VAL A 247 11.46 -18.69 -3.41
C VAL A 247 12.20 -19.83 -4.10
N ASN A 248 13.13 -19.52 -5.01
CA ASN A 248 13.93 -20.53 -5.71
C ASN A 248 14.68 -21.44 -4.72
N VAL A 249 15.39 -20.87 -3.74
CA VAL A 249 16.14 -21.65 -2.73
C VAL A 249 15.23 -22.58 -1.93
N PHE A 250 13.99 -22.18 -1.64
CA PHE A 250 13.05 -23.05 -0.93
C PHE A 250 12.61 -24.25 -1.77
N PHE A 251 12.30 -24.03 -3.05
CA PHE A 251 11.81 -25.07 -3.95
C PHE A 251 12.91 -25.98 -4.51
N GLU A 252 14.11 -25.46 -4.69
CA GLU A 252 15.30 -26.25 -5.04
C GLU A 252 15.60 -27.30 -3.97
N LYS A 253 15.52 -26.92 -2.68
CA LYS A 253 15.64 -27.86 -1.54
C LYS A 253 14.57 -28.94 -1.51
N LYS A 254 13.45 -28.73 -2.20
CA LYS A 254 12.36 -29.71 -2.34
C LYS A 254 12.47 -30.55 -3.62
N GLY A 255 13.52 -30.36 -4.42
CA GLY A 255 13.80 -31.13 -5.63
C GLY A 255 13.09 -30.62 -6.89
N VAL A 256 12.59 -29.38 -6.88
CA VAL A 256 12.00 -28.76 -8.07
C VAL A 256 13.11 -28.15 -8.94
N LEU A 257 13.01 -28.34 -10.26
CA LEU A 257 13.82 -27.59 -11.22
C LEU A 257 13.30 -26.15 -11.26
N VAL A 258 14.04 -25.25 -10.62
CA VAL A 258 13.70 -23.83 -10.55
C VAL A 258 14.20 -23.08 -11.79
N ALA A 259 13.47 -22.05 -12.19
CA ALA A 259 13.91 -21.13 -13.24
C ALA A 259 15.05 -20.24 -12.74
N SER A 260 15.91 -19.77 -13.65
CA SER A 260 16.96 -18.81 -13.31
C SER A 260 16.34 -17.54 -12.72
N VAL A 261 17.02 -16.95 -11.74
CA VAL A 261 16.60 -15.66 -11.15
C VAL A 261 16.47 -14.59 -12.24
N ASN A 262 17.36 -14.64 -13.24
CA ASN A 262 17.38 -13.74 -14.37
C ASN A 262 16.11 -13.88 -15.21
N ASP A 263 15.79 -15.10 -15.65
CA ASP A 263 14.61 -15.37 -16.48
C ASP A 263 13.31 -14.93 -15.79
N VAL A 264 13.20 -15.22 -14.48
CA VAL A 264 12.05 -14.78 -13.69
C VAL A 264 12.01 -13.26 -13.57
N PHE A 265 13.16 -12.61 -13.34
CA PHE A 265 13.23 -11.15 -13.24
C PHE A 265 12.83 -10.48 -14.56
N GLU A 266 13.32 -10.98 -15.69
CA GLU A 266 12.95 -10.47 -17.02
C GLU A 266 11.46 -10.69 -17.31
N ASP A 267 10.92 -11.87 -17.01
CA ASP A 267 9.50 -12.16 -17.23
C ASP A 267 8.58 -11.30 -16.35
N VAL A 268 9.02 -10.96 -15.13
CA VAL A 268 8.26 -10.13 -14.20
C VAL A 268 8.34 -8.64 -14.57
N THR A 269 9.54 -8.15 -14.89
CA THR A 269 9.78 -6.72 -15.07
C THR A 269 9.63 -6.25 -16.52
N GLY A 270 9.79 -7.16 -17.49
CA GLY A 270 9.94 -6.85 -18.91
C GLY A 270 11.26 -6.17 -19.25
N MET A 271 12.17 -6.01 -18.29
CA MET A 271 13.51 -5.45 -18.52
C MET A 271 14.42 -6.57 -19.01
N LYS A 272 15.09 -6.35 -20.14
CA LYS A 272 16.13 -7.27 -20.59
C LYS A 272 17.41 -6.99 -19.81
N ILE A 273 18.05 -8.05 -19.38
CA ILE A 273 19.35 -7.99 -18.73
C ILE A 273 20.38 -7.72 -19.83
N PRO A 274 21.30 -6.75 -19.63
CA PRO A 274 22.33 -6.43 -20.62
C PRO A 274 23.17 -7.67 -20.97
N VAL A 275 23.58 -7.78 -22.22
CA VAL A 275 24.33 -8.95 -22.73
C VAL A 275 25.66 -9.13 -21.98
N CYS A 276 26.23 -8.04 -21.46
CA CYS A 276 27.44 -8.09 -20.64
C CYS A 276 27.29 -8.82 -19.29
N MET A 277 26.05 -9.07 -18.85
CA MET A 277 25.72 -9.87 -17.67
C MET A 277 25.13 -11.25 -18.03
N GLU A 278 25.14 -11.63 -19.31
CA GLU A 278 24.66 -12.92 -19.77
C GLU A 278 25.48 -14.06 -19.14
N GLY A 279 24.79 -15.01 -18.49
CA GLY A 279 25.42 -16.12 -17.76
C GLY A 279 25.84 -15.82 -16.31
N MET A 280 25.66 -14.58 -15.81
CA MET A 280 25.81 -14.28 -14.38
C MET A 280 24.45 -14.23 -13.70
N GLU A 281 24.29 -14.93 -12.57
CA GLU A 281 23.08 -14.78 -11.75
C GLU A 281 23.08 -13.41 -11.05
N ILE A 282 22.00 -12.66 -11.23
CA ILE A 282 21.83 -11.37 -10.55
C ILE A 282 21.70 -11.63 -9.04
N VAL A 283 22.64 -11.08 -8.28
CA VAL A 283 22.57 -11.04 -6.82
C VAL A 283 21.89 -9.75 -6.34
N SER A 284 21.39 -9.74 -5.11
CA SER A 284 20.62 -8.62 -4.55
C SER A 284 21.38 -7.28 -4.52
N ASP A 285 22.70 -7.29 -4.64
CA ASP A 285 23.53 -6.08 -4.59
C ASP A 285 23.80 -5.48 -5.98
N VAL A 286 23.31 -6.12 -7.04
CA VAL A 286 23.39 -5.61 -8.42
C VAL A 286 22.32 -4.54 -8.62
N PHE A 287 22.76 -3.35 -9.05
CA PHE A 287 21.88 -2.27 -9.48
C PHE A 287 21.67 -2.38 -10.99
N ILE A 288 20.43 -2.52 -11.43
CA ILE A 288 20.06 -2.56 -12.85
C ILE A 288 19.37 -1.23 -13.18
N PRO A 289 20.05 -0.28 -13.85
CA PRO A 289 19.48 1.02 -14.17
C PRO A 289 18.17 0.86 -14.94
N SER A 290 17.09 1.47 -14.45
CA SER A 290 15.79 1.46 -15.14
C SER A 290 15.71 2.53 -16.23
N ARG A 291 16.63 3.51 -16.18
CA ARG A 291 16.77 4.62 -17.12
C ARG A 291 18.24 4.91 -17.39
N VAL A 292 18.56 5.35 -18.59
CA VAL A 292 19.91 5.79 -18.97
C VAL A 292 20.42 6.90 -18.04
N SER A 293 19.53 7.77 -17.55
CA SER A 293 19.86 8.83 -16.58
C SER A 293 20.32 8.34 -15.20
N GLU A 294 20.13 7.05 -14.88
CA GLU A 294 20.53 6.45 -13.61
C GLU A 294 21.95 5.87 -13.66
N VAL A 295 22.55 5.77 -14.84
CA VAL A 295 23.92 5.31 -15.06
C VAL A 295 24.88 6.43 -14.70
N ARG A 296 25.66 6.25 -13.62
CA ARG A 296 26.59 7.28 -13.11
C ARG A 296 28.01 7.16 -13.66
N ASN A 297 28.40 5.95 -14.05
CA ASN A 297 29.75 5.70 -14.54
C ASN A 297 29.79 5.92 -16.05
N LYS A 298 30.83 6.63 -16.53
CA LYS A 298 31.03 6.87 -17.96
C LYS A 298 31.26 5.58 -18.75
N GLU A 299 32.00 4.64 -18.16
CA GLU A 299 32.29 3.33 -18.76
C GLU A 299 31.00 2.49 -18.95
N ASP A 300 30.12 2.47 -17.94
CA ASP A 300 28.81 1.81 -18.05
C ASP A 300 27.91 2.54 -19.06
N PHE A 301 27.93 3.87 -19.10
CA PHE A 301 27.15 4.65 -20.05
C PHE A 301 27.54 4.34 -21.50
N GLU A 302 28.81 4.09 -21.80
CA GLU A 302 29.28 3.70 -23.13
C GLU A 302 28.81 2.29 -23.53
N ILE A 303 28.73 1.36 -22.56
CA ILE A 303 28.23 -0.01 -22.78
C ILE A 303 26.71 -0.01 -22.98
N PHE A 304 25.95 0.66 -22.10
CA PHE A 304 24.51 0.82 -22.22
C PHE A 304 24.12 1.67 -23.45
N GLY A 305 24.89 2.70 -23.77
CA GLY A 305 24.68 3.57 -24.93
C GLY A 305 24.87 2.85 -26.26
N ARG A 306 25.76 1.85 -26.34
CA ARG A 306 25.92 0.98 -27.51
C ARG A 306 24.71 0.08 -27.74
N GLU A 307 24.10 -0.48 -26.69
CA GLU A 307 22.87 -1.29 -26.84
C GLU A 307 21.64 -0.45 -27.25
N VAL A 308 21.50 0.78 -26.72
CA VAL A 308 20.37 1.69 -27.05
C VAL A 308 20.45 2.22 -28.49
N SER A 309 21.64 2.23 -29.10
CA SER A 309 21.80 2.64 -30.51
C SER A 309 21.13 1.72 -31.54
N GLY A 310 20.57 0.57 -31.10
CA GLY A 310 19.75 -0.31 -31.93
C GLY A 310 18.30 0.13 -32.11
N ASP A 311 17.76 0.97 -31.22
CA ASP A 311 16.39 1.51 -31.34
C ASP A 311 16.34 3.00 -30.91
N ALA A 312 16.43 3.85 -31.92
CA ALA A 312 16.03 5.26 -31.99
C ALA A 312 16.54 6.26 -30.90
N MET A 313 17.53 7.05 -31.34
CA MET A 313 17.93 8.35 -30.80
C MET A 313 16.78 9.37 -30.64
N SER A 314 16.84 10.14 -29.55
CA SER A 314 16.93 11.61 -29.63
C SER A 314 17.62 12.15 -28.37
N ILE A 315 18.88 12.55 -28.53
CA ILE A 315 19.64 13.34 -27.56
C ILE A 315 19.24 14.80 -27.78
N GLU A 316 18.63 15.42 -26.78
CA GLU A 316 18.70 16.87 -26.60
C GLU A 316 19.51 17.11 -25.32
N GLU A 317 20.74 17.59 -25.50
CA GLU A 317 21.54 18.19 -24.45
C GLU A 317 20.88 19.51 -24.03
N SER A 318 20.76 19.75 -22.72
CA SER A 318 20.58 21.12 -22.22
C SER A 318 21.36 21.29 -20.93
N GLU A 319 22.46 22.03 -21.05
CA GLU A 319 23.23 22.63 -19.97
C GLU A 319 22.36 23.56 -19.10
N HIS A 320 22.73 23.67 -17.82
CA HIS A 320 22.15 24.64 -16.89
C HIS A 320 22.65 26.06 -17.16
N SER A 321 21.72 27.02 -17.21
CA SER A 321 21.94 28.36 -16.64
C SER A 321 20.60 29.05 -16.35
N ASP A 322 20.47 29.55 -15.12
CA ASP A 322 19.48 30.55 -14.71
C ASP A 322 19.52 31.77 -15.63
N GLU A 323 18.36 32.29 -16.05
CA GLU A 323 18.02 33.73 -15.95
C GLU A 323 16.58 34.02 -16.42
N SER A 324 16.09 35.15 -15.94
CA SER A 324 14.72 35.63 -15.86
C SER A 324 14.21 36.40 -17.09
N GLU A 325 12.88 36.47 -17.15
CA GLU A 325 12.03 37.54 -17.72
C GLU A 325 11.61 37.56 -19.20
N GLU A 326 10.32 37.94 -19.30
CA GLU A 326 9.59 38.62 -20.37
C GLU A 326 8.97 37.89 -21.56
N PHE A 327 7.83 38.47 -21.94
CA PHE A 327 6.72 37.93 -22.69
C PHE A 327 6.43 38.93 -23.81
N SER A 328 6.55 38.58 -25.10
CA SER A 328 5.71 39.17 -26.16
C SER A 328 5.86 38.47 -27.52
N SER A 329 4.70 38.26 -28.15
CA SER A 329 4.34 38.25 -29.59
C SER A 329 5.45 38.38 -30.66
N GLU A 330 5.41 37.76 -31.84
CA GLU A 330 4.28 37.63 -32.77
C GLU A 330 4.63 36.71 -33.97
N MET A 331 3.61 36.21 -34.65
CA MET A 331 3.62 35.29 -35.81
C MET A 331 4.20 35.89 -37.11
N LYS A 332 4.61 35.07 -38.09
CA LYS A 332 3.83 34.61 -39.30
C LYS A 332 4.82 33.91 -40.26
N GLU A 333 4.51 33.02 -41.22
CA GLU A 333 3.30 32.58 -41.96
C GLU A 333 3.74 31.30 -42.73
N ASN A 334 2.91 30.26 -42.93
CA ASN A 334 2.11 30.13 -44.15
C ASN A 334 1.12 28.94 -44.13
N ASN A 335 -0.07 29.21 -44.68
CA ASN A 335 -1.04 28.33 -45.34
C ASN A 335 -1.90 27.33 -44.55
N GLU A 336 -2.98 27.82 -43.90
CA GLU A 336 -4.35 27.25 -43.97
C GLU A 336 -5.38 28.38 -43.75
N GLY A 337 -5.69 29.12 -44.83
CA GLY A 337 -6.56 30.30 -44.80
C GLY A 337 -8.00 29.97 -45.18
N GLU A 338 -8.86 29.73 -44.18
CA GLU A 338 -10.28 30.19 -44.12
C GLU A 338 -11.02 29.59 -42.90
N SER A 339 -10.63 28.41 -42.42
CA SER A 339 -11.24 27.76 -41.24
C SER A 339 -10.78 28.34 -39.89
N THR A 340 -9.57 28.89 -39.84
CA THR A 340 -8.88 29.31 -38.60
C THR A 340 -9.30 30.67 -38.06
N LYS A 341 -9.76 31.60 -38.92
CA LYS A 341 -10.23 32.94 -38.49
C LYS A 341 -11.52 32.88 -37.69
N ASN A 342 -12.48 32.05 -38.13
CA ASN A 342 -13.75 31.84 -37.41
C ASN A 342 -13.52 31.21 -36.04
N ALA A 343 -12.63 30.22 -35.93
CA ALA A 343 -12.29 29.58 -34.66
C ALA A 343 -11.58 30.52 -33.67
N TYR A 344 -10.78 31.49 -34.17
CA TYR A 344 -10.11 32.48 -33.34
C TYR A 344 -11.10 33.54 -32.81
N GLU A 345 -12.00 34.03 -33.65
CA GLU A 345 -13.05 34.97 -33.23
C GLU A 345 -14.02 34.32 -32.23
N GLU A 346 -14.40 33.07 -32.45
CA GLU A 346 -15.27 32.31 -31.55
C GLU A 346 -14.60 32.07 -30.18
N LYS A 347 -13.31 31.72 -30.16
CA LYS A 347 -12.52 31.64 -28.92
C LYS A 347 -12.42 33.00 -28.20
N LYS A 348 -12.26 34.10 -28.94
CA LYS A 348 -12.18 35.45 -28.36
C LYS A 348 -13.52 35.87 -27.75
N LYS A 349 -14.64 35.58 -28.43
CA LYS A 349 -16.00 35.82 -27.95
C LYS A 349 -16.30 35.01 -26.68
N ARG A 350 -16.01 33.70 -26.70
CA ARG A 350 -16.17 32.80 -25.55
C ARG A 350 -15.31 33.22 -24.35
N LYS A 351 -14.09 33.71 -24.57
CA LYS A 351 -13.21 34.24 -23.52
C LYS A 351 -13.75 35.55 -22.91
N SER A 352 -14.40 36.39 -23.72
CA SER A 352 -15.08 37.61 -23.27
C SER A 352 -16.30 37.28 -22.40
N GLU A 353 -17.16 36.38 -22.86
CA GLU A 353 -18.35 35.92 -22.13
C GLU A 353 -17.97 35.28 -20.79
N VAL A 354 -16.92 34.45 -20.75
CA VAL A 354 -16.41 33.86 -19.50
C VAL A 354 -15.87 34.92 -18.54
N LYS A 355 -15.22 35.98 -19.05
CA LYS A 355 -14.73 37.09 -18.22
C LYS A 355 -15.89 37.89 -17.63
N GLU A 356 -16.92 38.17 -18.41
CA GLU A 356 -18.11 38.90 -17.98
C GLU A 356 -18.94 38.11 -16.97
N PHE A 357 -19.15 36.82 -17.23
CA PHE A 357 -19.79 35.91 -16.28
C PHE A 357 -19.03 35.83 -14.95
N ASN A 358 -17.69 35.74 -14.99
CA ASN A 358 -16.87 35.75 -13.78
C ASN A 358 -16.88 37.10 -13.07
N ARG A 359 -17.06 38.22 -13.79
CA ARG A 359 -17.20 39.57 -13.21
C ARG A 359 -18.52 39.69 -12.45
N LEU A 360 -19.64 39.27 -13.05
CA LEU A 360 -20.95 39.21 -12.40
C LEU A 360 -20.94 38.32 -11.16
N ARG A 361 -20.30 37.15 -11.24
CA ARG A 361 -20.15 36.21 -10.11
C ARG A 361 -19.25 36.74 -8.98
N ARG A 362 -18.32 37.64 -9.28
CA ARG A 362 -17.49 38.33 -8.27
C ARG A 362 -18.25 39.48 -7.62
N ALA A 363 -19.16 40.15 -8.33
CA ALA A 363 -20.01 41.18 -7.78
C ALA A 363 -21.05 40.62 -6.79
N SER A 364 -21.56 39.40 -7.02
CA SER A 364 -22.49 38.71 -6.12
C SER A 364 -21.81 37.89 -5.01
N ARG A 365 -20.49 37.98 -4.83
CA ARG A 365 -19.77 37.24 -3.79
C ARG A 365 -19.96 37.88 -2.42
N ILE A 366 -20.39 37.04 -1.47
CA ILE A 366 -20.36 37.31 -0.02
C ILE A 366 -18.98 37.88 0.37
N SER A 367 -18.98 38.98 1.12
CA SER A 367 -17.77 39.69 1.54
C SER A 367 -16.80 38.75 2.26
N ASN A 368 -15.49 38.93 2.06
CA ASN A 368 -14.48 38.17 2.79
C ASN A 368 -14.62 38.31 4.32
N LYS A 369 -15.17 39.44 4.80
CA LYS A 369 -15.48 39.64 6.23
C LYS A 369 -16.63 38.73 6.68
N GLU A 370 -17.68 38.57 5.87
CA GLU A 370 -18.81 37.68 6.16
C GLU A 370 -18.41 36.21 6.08
N LYS A 371 -17.60 35.81 5.09
CA LYS A 371 -17.02 34.45 5.02
C LYS A 371 -16.23 34.11 6.28
N LYS A 372 -15.39 35.04 6.78
CA LYS A 372 -14.65 34.85 8.04
C LYS A 372 -15.57 34.76 9.26
N LYS A 373 -16.67 35.53 9.31
CA LYS A 373 -17.71 35.42 10.37
C LYS A 373 -18.43 34.07 10.34
N ILE A 374 -18.85 33.61 9.16
CA ILE A 374 -19.47 32.29 8.97
C ILE A 374 -18.50 31.19 9.41
N PHE A 375 -17.24 31.25 8.95
CA PHE A 375 -16.21 30.28 9.31
C PHE A 375 -15.95 30.24 10.83
N LYS A 376 -15.82 31.40 11.50
CA LYS A 376 -15.69 31.46 12.97
C LYS A 376 -16.92 30.90 13.69
N LYS A 377 -18.14 31.11 13.18
CA LYS A 377 -19.38 30.57 13.76
C LYS A 377 -19.42 29.03 13.71
N TYR A 378 -18.90 28.44 12.64
CA TYR A 378 -18.86 26.98 12.47
C TYR A 378 -17.69 26.31 13.21
N VAL A 379 -16.50 26.92 13.19
CA VAL A 379 -15.32 26.37 13.89
C VAL A 379 -15.42 26.59 15.40
N GLY A 380 -15.99 27.73 15.85
CA GLY A 380 -16.17 28.05 17.27
C GLY A 380 -17.20 27.16 18.00
N LYS A 381 -18.14 26.52 17.28
CA LYS A 381 -19.08 25.56 17.86
C LYS A 381 -18.43 24.21 18.22
N ASN A 382 -17.32 23.86 17.58
CA ASN A 382 -16.61 22.59 17.84
C ASN A 382 -15.62 22.65 19.02
N HIS A 383 -15.45 23.81 19.67
CA HIS A 383 -14.57 23.96 20.84
C HIS A 383 -15.31 24.20 22.17
N LYS A 384 -16.64 24.34 22.17
CA LYS A 384 -17.46 24.40 23.40
C LYS A 384 -18.18 23.09 23.77
N LYS A 385 -17.93 22.01 23.02
CA LYS A 385 -18.30 20.63 23.40
C LYS A 385 -17.04 19.78 23.55
N ARG A 386 -16.19 20.13 24.50
CA ARG A 386 -15.24 19.20 25.12
C ARG A 386 -15.05 19.56 26.57
#